data_AF-A0A075G2J5-F1
#
_entry.id   AF-A0A075G2J5-F1
#
_cell.length_a   1.000
_cell.length_b   1.000
_cell.length_c   1.000
_cell.angle_alpha   90.00
_cell.angle_beta   90.00
_cell.angle_gamma   90.00
#
_symmetry.space_group_name_H-M   'P 1'
#
loop_
_entity.id
_entity.type
_entity.pdbx_description
1 polymer ?
#
loop_
_entity_poly.entity_id
_entity_poly.type
_entity_poly.pdbx_seq_one_letter_code
_entity_poly.pdbx_strand_id
1 'polypeptide(L)'
;MITRIRAVASFLKVTGDIPCNVKFVIEGEEETGSAHIEEYLKKYRKKFSCDGVIWEFGHVDSKNRPIIDLGMKGLLYVELSLRESKMDAHSSLAVLIKKSCLAFS
;
A
#
# COMPACT_ATOMS: atom_id res chain seq x y z
N MET A 1 9.91 5.05 -7.86
CA MET A 1 10.19 6.32 -7.14
C MET A 1 11.40 7.08 -7.71
N ILE A 2 12.63 6.54 -7.65
CA ILE A 2 13.87 7.25 -8.03
C ILE A 2 13.81 7.88 -9.43
N THR A 3 13.26 7.15 -10.41
CA THR A 3 13.12 7.63 -11.79
C THR A 3 12.33 8.93 -11.88
N ARG A 4 11.26 9.11 -11.07
CA ARG A 4 10.45 10.33 -11.06
C ARG A 4 11.22 11.52 -10.48
N ILE A 5 11.96 11.31 -9.39
CA ILE A 5 12.84 12.34 -8.80
C ILE A 5 13.93 12.75 -9.80
N ARG A 6 14.52 11.76 -10.48
CA ARG A 6 15.53 12.02 -11.53
C ARG A 6 14.94 12.73 -12.74
N ALA A 7 13.73 12.40 -13.17
CA ALA A 7 13.06 13.11 -14.26
C ALA A 7 12.90 14.61 -13.95
N VAL A 8 12.37 14.94 -12.76
CA VAL A 8 12.23 16.34 -12.32
C VAL A 8 13.59 17.03 -12.22
N ALA A 9 14.58 16.39 -11.58
CA ALA A 9 15.91 16.97 -11.43
C ALA A 9 16.63 17.19 -12.77
N SER A 10 16.51 16.25 -13.70
CA SER A 10 17.08 16.37 -15.04
C SER A 10 16.39 17.46 -15.85
N PHE A 11 15.07 17.59 -15.74
CA PHE A 11 14.32 18.66 -16.39
C PHE A 11 14.79 20.01 -15.88
N LEU A 12 14.76 20.23 -14.57
CA LEU A 12 15.28 21.45 -13.91
C LEU A 12 16.68 21.81 -14.37
N LYS A 13 17.58 20.82 -14.49
CA LYS A 13 18.97 21.05 -14.93
C LYS A 13 19.05 21.57 -16.37
N VAL A 14 18.17 21.12 -17.25
CA VAL A 14 18.20 21.45 -18.69
C VAL A 14 17.45 22.75 -18.98
N THR A 15 16.31 22.97 -18.33
CA THR A 15 15.39 24.07 -18.64
C THR A 15 15.46 25.23 -17.65
N GLY A 16 16.10 25.03 -16.49
CA GLY A 16 16.17 26.01 -15.40
C GLY A 16 14.92 26.07 -14.52
N ASP A 17 13.79 25.50 -14.96
CA ASP A 17 12.53 25.45 -14.22
C ASP A 17 11.62 24.29 -14.68
N ILE A 18 10.56 23.98 -13.95
CA ILE A 18 9.57 22.94 -14.27
C ILE A 18 8.21 23.55 -14.63
N PRO A 19 7.45 22.91 -15.54
CA PRO A 19 6.19 23.48 -16.05
C PRO A 19 5.07 23.54 -15.00
N CYS A 20 5.23 22.86 -13.87
CA CYS A 20 4.27 22.87 -12.77
C CYS A 20 4.95 22.57 -11.44
N ASN A 21 4.29 22.94 -10.34
CA ASN A 21 4.72 22.58 -9.00
C ASN A 21 4.59 21.07 -8.79
N VAL A 22 5.68 20.40 -8.42
CA VAL A 22 5.68 18.96 -8.11
C VAL A 22 5.79 18.75 -6.61
N LYS A 23 4.88 17.96 -6.04
CA LYS A 23 4.90 17.52 -4.64
C LYS A 23 5.12 16.01 -4.60
N PHE A 24 6.15 15.58 -3.90
CA PHE A 24 6.38 14.16 -3.63
C PHE A 24 5.75 13.79 -2.29
N VAL A 25 4.87 12.81 -2.30
CA VAL A 25 4.40 12.09 -1.11
C VAL A 25 5.08 10.72 -1.15
N ILE A 26 5.94 10.46 -0.18
CA ILE A 26 6.69 9.21 -0.06
C ILE A 26 6.39 8.68 1.33
N GLU A 27 5.89 7.46 1.36
CA GLU A 27 5.47 6.76 2.57
C GLU A 27 6.07 5.34 2.54
N GLY A 28 6.07 4.66 3.69
CA GLY A 28 6.81 3.41 3.88
C GLY A 28 5.96 2.23 4.36
N GLU A 29 4.65 2.41 4.47
CA GLU A 29 3.68 1.45 5.01
C GLU A 29 2.84 0.76 3.93
N GLU A 30 3.07 1.03 2.64
CA GLU A 30 2.28 0.48 1.52
C GLU A 30 2.13 -1.04 1.59
N GLU A 31 3.23 -1.75 1.81
CA GLU A 31 3.29 -3.21 1.92
C GLU A 31 2.60 -3.75 3.20
N THR A 32 2.17 -2.84 4.09
CA THR A 32 1.41 -3.12 5.32
C THR A 32 0.02 -2.45 5.32
N GLY A 33 -0.42 -1.93 4.18
CA GLY A 33 -1.75 -1.36 3.98
C GLY A 33 -1.88 0.14 4.24
N SER A 34 -0.77 0.87 4.33
CA SER A 34 -0.74 2.34 4.44
C SER A 34 -1.57 2.91 5.61
N ALA A 35 -1.50 2.28 6.78
CA ALA A 35 -2.39 2.55 7.92
C ALA A 35 -2.51 4.03 8.29
N HIS A 36 -1.44 4.83 8.14
CA HIS A 36 -1.42 6.23 8.57
C HIS A 36 -1.52 7.27 7.44
N ILE A 37 -1.46 6.87 6.17
CA ILE A 37 -1.39 7.84 5.06
C ILE A 37 -2.64 8.73 5.00
N GLU A 38 -3.81 8.16 5.28
CA GLU A 38 -5.09 8.89 5.23
C GLU A 38 -5.15 10.00 6.30
N GLU A 39 -4.78 9.67 7.54
CA GLU A 39 -4.72 10.64 8.63
C GLU A 39 -3.70 11.74 8.33
N TYR A 40 -2.52 11.37 7.81
CA TYR A 40 -1.47 12.31 7.48
C TYR A 40 -1.89 13.31 6.39
N LEU A 41 -2.53 12.81 5.32
CA LEU A 41 -3.04 13.65 4.24
C LEU A 41 -4.19 14.55 4.69
N LYS A 42 -5.08 14.06 5.57
CA LYS A 42 -6.14 14.88 6.19
C LYS A 42 -5.55 16.00 7.04
N LYS A 43 -4.58 15.68 7.91
CA LYS A 43 -3.90 16.65 8.78
C LYS A 43 -3.20 17.76 8.00
N TYR A 44 -2.56 17.42 6.89
CA TYR A 44 -1.81 18.37 6.06
C TYR A 44 -2.49 18.71 4.73
N ARG A 45 -3.83 18.64 4.67
CA ARG A 45 -4.63 18.82 3.45
C ARG A 45 -4.24 20.05 2.63
N LYS A 46 -4.05 21.21 3.27
CA LYS A 46 -3.63 22.46 2.60
C LYS A 46 -2.27 22.32 1.92
N LYS A 47 -1.32 21.64 2.56
CA LYS A 47 0.04 21.40 2.03
C LYS A 47 0.00 20.48 0.81
N PHE A 48 -0.85 19.46 0.82
CA PHE A 48 -0.94 18.45 -0.24
C PHE A 48 -2.00 18.73 -1.32
N SER A 49 -2.77 19.80 -1.20
CA SER A 49 -3.70 20.23 -2.25
C SER A 49 -2.99 20.37 -3.60
N CYS A 50 -3.53 19.77 -4.64
CA CYS A 50 -2.98 19.75 -5.99
C CYS A 50 -4.11 19.52 -7.01
N ASP A 51 -3.81 19.80 -8.28
CA ASP A 51 -4.76 19.65 -9.39
C ASP A 51 -4.83 18.22 -9.93
N GLY A 52 -3.84 17.38 -9.61
CA GLY A 52 -3.77 15.99 -10.05
C GLY A 52 -2.74 15.17 -9.29
N VAL A 53 -2.94 13.85 -9.31
CA VAL A 53 -2.08 12.86 -8.63
C VAL A 53 -1.64 11.81 -9.63
N ILE A 54 -0.36 11.45 -9.59
CA ILE A 54 0.21 10.33 -10.34
C ILE A 54 0.60 9.25 -9.33
N TRP A 55 0.01 8.07 -9.49
CA TRP A 55 0.24 6.92 -8.61
C TRP A 55 1.65 6.33 -8.80
N GLU A 56 2.13 5.57 -7.82
CA GLU A 56 3.53 5.15 -7.68
C GLU A 56 3.97 4.08 -8.67
N PHE A 57 3.05 3.31 -9.27
CA PHE A 57 3.37 2.28 -10.27
C PHE A 57 2.62 2.48 -11.58
N GLY A 58 2.98 1.66 -12.58
CA GLY A 58 2.34 1.60 -13.89
C GLY A 58 2.83 0.36 -14.62
N HIS A 59 2.07 -0.06 -15.63
CA HIS A 59 2.27 -1.33 -16.32
C HIS A 59 2.36 -1.12 -17.83
N VAL A 60 2.97 -2.09 -18.51
CA VAL A 60 2.83 -2.27 -19.95
C VAL A 60 2.12 -3.59 -20.22
N ASP A 61 1.38 -3.66 -21.31
CA ASP A 61 0.77 -4.92 -21.73
C ASP A 61 1.77 -5.85 -22.43
N SER A 62 1.29 -7.03 -22.85
CA SER A 62 2.08 -8.04 -23.57
C SER A 62 2.64 -7.56 -24.93
N LYS A 63 2.16 -6.43 -25.44
CA LYS A 63 2.63 -5.78 -26.67
C LYS A 63 3.46 -4.53 -26.36
N ASN A 64 3.90 -4.36 -25.12
CA ASN A 64 4.71 -3.23 -24.65
C ASN A 64 3.99 -1.87 -24.76
N ARG A 65 2.65 -1.85 -24.73
CA ARG A 65 1.86 -0.61 -24.72
C ARG A 65 1.66 -0.14 -23.29
N PRO A 66 1.89 1.15 -22.96
CA PRO A 66 1.61 1.69 -21.63
C PRO A 66 0.13 1.57 -21.27
N ILE A 67 -0.13 1.16 -20.02
CA ILE A 67 -1.47 1.11 -19.44
C ILE A 67 -1.65 2.31 -18.52
N ILE A 68 -2.81 2.96 -18.61
CA ILE A 68 -3.22 4.04 -17.72
C ILE A 68 -4.37 3.51 -16.86
N ASP A 69 -4.04 3.19 -15.61
CA ASP A 69 -5.02 2.76 -14.62
C ASP A 69 -5.75 3.99 -14.03
N LEU A 70 -7.08 3.90 -13.95
CA LEU A 70 -7.93 4.98 -13.42
C LEU A 70 -8.56 4.64 -12.05
N GLY A 71 -8.15 3.51 -11.46
CA GLY A 71 -8.61 3.07 -10.16
C GLY A 71 -8.21 1.63 -9.84
N MET A 72 -8.36 1.26 -8.58
CA MET A 72 -8.08 -0.09 -8.07
C MET A 72 -9.28 -0.65 -7.33
N LYS A 73 -9.37 -1.98 -7.26
CA LYS A 73 -10.34 -2.65 -6.36
C LYS A 73 -9.84 -2.55 -4.92
N GLY A 74 -10.76 -2.52 -3.96
CA GLY A 74 -10.43 -2.67 -2.55
C GLY A 74 -10.01 -4.10 -2.22
N LEU A 75 -9.28 -4.25 -1.11
CA LEU A 75 -8.87 -5.53 -0.54
C LEU A 75 -9.46 -5.68 0.86
N LEU A 76 -9.87 -6.90 1.20
CA LEU A 76 -10.30 -7.29 2.55
C LEU A 76 -9.38 -8.41 3.02
N TYR A 77 -8.62 -8.15 4.08
CA TYR A 77 -7.82 -9.15 4.75
C TYR A 77 -8.64 -9.74 5.92
N VAL A 78 -8.66 -11.07 6.01
CA VAL A 78 -9.34 -11.80 7.09
C VAL A 78 -8.33 -12.79 7.66
N GLU A 79 -8.13 -12.75 8.97
CA GLU A 79 -7.37 -13.75 9.70
C GLU A 79 -8.33 -14.71 10.41
N LEU A 80 -8.14 -16.02 10.18
CA LEU A 80 -8.92 -17.05 10.85
C LEU A 80 -8.08 -17.68 11.96
N SER A 81 -8.45 -17.38 13.20
CA SER A 81 -7.75 -17.88 14.39
C SER A 81 -8.59 -18.91 15.13
N LEU A 82 -7.94 -20.04 15.48
CA LEU A 82 -8.54 -21.10 16.29
C LEU A 82 -7.64 -21.38 17.49
N ARG A 83 -8.21 -21.31 18.70
CA ARG A 83 -7.50 -21.64 19.93
C ARG A 83 -8.18 -22.77 20.67
N GLU A 84 -7.55 -23.95 20.65
CA GLU A 84 -8.07 -25.16 21.30
C GLU A 84 -7.52 -25.39 22.71
N SER A 85 -6.20 -25.25 22.84
CA SER A 85 -5.46 -25.58 24.06
C SER A 85 -4.64 -24.37 24.51
N LYS A 86 -4.30 -24.36 25.80
CA LYS A 86 -3.38 -23.37 26.38
C LYS A 86 -1.91 -23.65 26.01
N MET A 87 -1.62 -24.86 25.55
CA MET A 87 -0.29 -25.31 25.14
C MET A 87 -0.37 -26.41 24.09
N ASP A 88 0.71 -26.59 23.35
CA ASP A 88 0.83 -27.70 22.40
C ASP A 88 0.72 -29.04 23.14
N ALA A 89 -0.09 -29.94 22.61
CA ALA A 89 -0.30 -31.27 23.18
C ALA A 89 0.43 -32.32 22.35
N HIS A 90 0.99 -33.32 23.03
CA HIS A 90 1.46 -34.52 22.34
C HIS A 90 0.29 -35.14 21.57
N SER A 91 0.50 -35.51 20.31
CA SER A 91 -0.57 -35.91 19.39
C SER A 91 -1.43 -37.07 19.91
N SER A 92 -0.85 -37.99 20.69
CA SER A 92 -1.58 -39.10 21.34
C SER A 92 -2.64 -38.65 22.36
N LEU A 93 -2.51 -37.46 22.94
CA LEU A 93 -3.46 -36.89 23.91
C LEU A 93 -4.50 -35.98 23.25
N ALA A 94 -4.37 -35.69 21.95
CA ALA A 94 -5.25 -34.77 21.23
C ALA A 94 -6.72 -35.22 21.26
N VAL A 95 -6.99 -36.53 21.33
CA VAL A 95 -8.35 -37.10 21.41
C VAL A 95 -9.10 -36.74 22.70
N LEU A 96 -8.39 -36.29 23.74
CA LEU A 96 -8.97 -35.88 25.03
C LEU A 96 -9.29 -34.38 25.08
N ILE A 97 -8.91 -33.62 24.05
CA ILE A 97 -9.08 -32.17 24.01
C ILE A 97 -10.42 -31.84 23.33
N LYS A 98 -11.18 -30.92 23.94
CA LYS A 98 -12.50 -30.52 23.45
C LYS A 98 -12.36 -29.68 22.18
N LYS A 99 -13.14 -30.00 21.14
CA LYS A 99 -13.13 -29.27 19.87
C LYS A 99 -13.33 -27.77 20.05
N SER A 100 -12.49 -27.01 19.35
CA SER A 100 -12.51 -25.55 19.35
C SER A 100 -13.76 -24.94 18.70
N CYS A 101 -14.06 -23.70 19.10
CA CYS A 101 -14.99 -22.82 18.39
C CYS A 101 -14.16 -21.83 17.55
N LEU A 102 -14.47 -21.72 16.25
CA LEU A 102 -13.84 -20.75 15.37
C LEU A 102 -14.21 -19.33 15.81
N ALA A 103 -13.22 -18.46 16.00
CA ALA A 103 -13.44 -17.05 16.28
C ALA A 103 -13.03 -16.22 15.06
N PHE A 104 -13.84 -15.22 14.74
CA PHE A 104 -13.51 -14.18 13.75
C PHE A 104 -12.96 -12.98 14.52
N SER A 105 -11.74 -12.55 14.21
CA SER A 105 -11.13 -11.30 14.69
C SER A 105 -11.03 -10.29 13.56
#